data_AF-A0A1C5VSV5-F1
#
_entry.id   AF-A0A1C5VSV5-F1
#
_cell.length_a   1.000
_cell.length_b   1.000
_cell.length_c   1.000
_cell.angle_alpha   90.00
_cell.angle_beta   90.00
_cell.angle_gamma   90.00
#
_symmetry.space_group_name_H-M   'P 1'
#
loop_
_entity.id
_entity.type
_entity.pdbx_description
1 polymer ?
#
loop_
_entity_poly.entity_id
_entity_poly.type
_entity_poly.pdbx_seq_one_letter_code
_entity_poly.pdbx_strand_id
1 'polypeptide(L)'
;MKCVYAEFFDKILIAIKFTVLRDGEVIATYPVAEITQEQLIKDMVNRNSESLDIRKETKILDEVILQAEHVSCDKMVKDVSFALHKGEILGFYGLVGSGRTEMIRALLGIDPLKSGVVTYKGKQVRFKNIRESMKAGLVLIPEERRKQGLVMNMSIRKNASLTKLKNFSRLGFIDQKKEKESILKSKDNLQLACASIENSAGSLSGGNQQKVVLAKFIDMPVDIYIFDEPTRGIDVGAKSEIYSLIERISGEGASVIIISSEIPEVQSICDRIAIMKEGEVVKILQPDEFRNAETILKYSIGG
;
A
#
# COMPACT_ATOMS: atom_id res chain seq x y z
N MET A 1 -2.32 -25.25 -7.86
CA MET A 1 -2.68 -23.89 -7.42
C MET A 1 -3.49 -23.98 -6.13
N LYS A 2 -2.82 -24.36 -5.04
CA LYS A 2 -3.25 -24.32 -3.64
C LYS A 2 -1.95 -24.25 -2.82
N CYS A 3 -1.89 -23.30 -1.88
CA CYS A 3 -0.95 -23.21 -0.76
C CYS A 3 0.50 -22.81 -1.05
N VAL A 4 0.73 -21.55 -1.45
CA VAL A 4 2.08 -21.00 -1.71
C VAL A 4 2.94 -20.81 -0.43
N TYR A 5 2.41 -21.00 0.79
CA TYR A 5 3.18 -20.73 2.03
C TYR A 5 3.40 -21.94 2.95
N ALA A 6 2.44 -22.82 3.14
CA ALA A 6 2.69 -24.14 3.74
C ALA A 6 3.63 -24.99 2.86
N GLU A 7 3.65 -24.74 1.56
CA GLU A 7 4.56 -25.39 0.63
C GLU A 7 6.01 -24.85 0.67
N PHE A 8 6.32 -23.72 1.32
CA PHE A 8 7.68 -23.16 1.20
C PHE A 8 8.72 -23.98 1.96
N PHE A 9 8.38 -24.68 3.06
CA PHE A 9 9.25 -25.67 3.71
C PHE A 9 8.93 -27.12 3.26
N ASP A 10 7.66 -27.46 3.04
CA ASP A 10 7.26 -28.82 2.60
C ASP A 10 7.61 -29.12 1.13
N LYS A 11 7.77 -28.14 0.23
CA LYS A 11 8.34 -28.36 -1.13
C LYS A 11 9.86 -28.35 -1.19
N ILE A 12 10.54 -28.05 -0.10
CA ILE A 12 12.00 -28.22 -0.02
C ILE A 12 12.38 -29.70 0.19
N LEU A 13 11.43 -30.63 0.15
CA LEU A 13 11.73 -32.07 0.12
C LEU A 13 12.39 -32.54 -1.20
N ILE A 14 12.46 -31.69 -2.24
CA ILE A 14 13.14 -32.00 -3.51
C ILE A 14 14.44 -31.18 -3.69
N ALA A 15 14.60 -30.08 -2.95
CA ALA A 15 15.80 -29.26 -3.04
C ALA A 15 16.85 -29.77 -2.04
N ILE A 16 18.08 -29.97 -2.51
CA ILE A 16 19.18 -30.46 -1.67
C ILE A 16 19.80 -29.30 -0.87
N LYS A 17 19.72 -28.08 -1.42
CA LYS A 17 20.33 -26.88 -0.86
C LYS A 17 19.38 -25.69 -0.94
N PHE A 18 19.46 -24.83 0.06
CA PHE A 18 18.80 -23.54 0.13
C PHE A 18 19.86 -22.45 0.04
N THR A 19 19.67 -21.46 -0.83
CA THR A 19 20.58 -20.31 -0.97
C THR A 19 19.82 -19.04 -0.58
N VAL A 20 20.35 -18.32 0.41
CA VAL A 20 19.84 -17.01 0.81
C VAL A 20 20.55 -15.95 -0.04
N LEU A 21 19.79 -15.28 -0.89
CA LEU A 21 20.22 -14.11 -1.65
C LEU A 21 19.69 -12.86 -0.97
N ARG A 22 20.57 -11.90 -0.68
CA ARG A 22 20.21 -10.60 -0.11
C ARG A 22 21.07 -9.53 -0.78
N ASP A 23 20.45 -8.41 -1.14
CA ASP A 23 21.14 -7.27 -1.77
C ASP A 23 21.95 -7.64 -3.03
N GLY A 24 21.49 -8.66 -3.78
CA GLY A 24 22.17 -9.16 -4.98
C GLY A 24 23.34 -10.10 -4.71
N GLU A 25 23.65 -10.39 -3.44
CA GLU A 25 24.75 -11.25 -3.02
C GLU A 25 24.23 -12.56 -2.41
N VAL A 26 25.04 -13.62 -2.53
CA VAL A 26 24.80 -14.87 -1.81
C VAL A 26 25.30 -14.70 -0.39
N ILE A 27 24.37 -14.61 0.57
CA ILE A 27 24.70 -14.53 2.00
C ILE A 27 25.17 -15.90 2.50
N ALA A 28 24.43 -16.95 2.15
CA ALA A 28 24.74 -18.30 2.56
C ALA A 28 24.05 -19.33 1.67
N THR A 29 24.60 -20.55 1.67
CA THR A 29 23.96 -21.73 1.08
C THR A 29 24.06 -22.88 2.06
N TYR A 30 22.92 -23.46 2.43
CA TYR A 30 22.82 -24.53 3.41
C TYR A 30 22.19 -25.78 2.79
N PRO A 31 22.58 -26.99 3.22
CA PRO A 31 21.73 -28.15 3.05
C PRO A 31 20.38 -27.92 3.75
N VAL A 32 19.31 -28.37 3.12
CA VAL A 32 17.94 -28.14 3.64
C VAL A 32 17.71 -28.82 4.98
N ALA A 33 18.39 -29.96 5.21
CA ALA A 33 18.35 -30.68 6.47
C ALA A 33 19.04 -29.93 7.64
N GLU A 34 19.86 -28.93 7.35
CA GLU A 34 20.72 -28.25 8.35
C GLU A 34 20.25 -26.83 8.68
N ILE A 35 19.30 -26.28 7.93
CA ILE A 35 18.81 -24.91 8.15
C ILE A 35 17.57 -24.89 9.02
N THR A 36 17.56 -24.01 10.03
CA THR A 36 16.38 -23.73 10.85
C THR A 36 15.64 -22.51 10.33
N GLN A 37 14.35 -22.39 10.61
CA GLN A 37 13.58 -21.19 10.28
C GLN A 37 14.18 -19.93 10.93
N GLU A 38 14.71 -20.04 12.15
CA GLU A 38 15.37 -18.93 12.84
C GLU A 38 16.65 -18.49 12.13
N GLN A 39 17.47 -19.44 11.67
CA GLN A 39 18.68 -19.15 10.91
C GLN A 39 18.34 -18.49 9.57
N LEU A 40 17.33 -19.01 8.88
CA LEU A 40 16.83 -18.42 7.64
C LEU A 40 16.38 -16.97 7.83
N ILE A 41 15.60 -16.68 8.88
CA ILE A 41 15.15 -15.32 9.21
C ILE A 41 16.35 -14.40 9.45
N LYS A 42 17.35 -14.85 10.22
CA LYS A 42 18.57 -14.07 10.49
C LYS A 42 19.35 -13.75 9.23
N ASP A 43 19.48 -14.70 8.31
CA ASP A 43 20.22 -14.49 7.06
C ASP A 43 19.44 -13.59 6.08
N MET A 44 18.11 -13.66 6.09
CA MET A 44 17.23 -12.81 5.28
C MET A 44 17.22 -11.34 5.73
N VAL A 45 17.47 -11.06 7.01
CA VAL A 45 17.41 -9.71 7.58
C VAL A 45 18.81 -9.12 7.72
N ASN A 46 19.01 -7.92 7.17
CA ASN A 46 20.21 -7.15 7.45
C ASN A 46 20.04 -6.37 8.77
N ARG A 47 20.80 -6.74 9.82
CA ARG A 47 20.79 -6.05 11.12
C ARG A 47 21.30 -4.60 11.06
N ASN A 48 21.92 -4.21 9.95
CA ASN A 48 22.37 -2.85 9.69
C ASN A 48 21.34 -2.00 8.93
N SER A 49 20.08 -2.45 8.80
CA SER A 49 19.02 -1.55 8.35
C SER A 49 18.81 -0.52 9.45
N GLU A 50 19.53 0.60 9.36
CA GLU A 50 19.23 1.81 10.11
C GLU A 50 17.73 2.06 9.90
N SER A 51 16.95 1.82 10.95
CA SER A 51 15.60 2.34 11.02
C SER A 51 15.77 3.83 10.81
N LEU A 52 15.29 4.34 9.67
CA LEU A 52 15.11 5.77 9.50
C LEU A 52 14.18 6.18 10.64
N ASP A 53 14.77 6.69 11.73
CA ASP A 53 14.12 7.14 12.95
C ASP A 53 13.38 8.45 12.64
N ILE A 54 12.40 8.36 11.73
CA ILE A 54 11.43 9.41 11.48
C ILE A 54 10.32 9.16 12.50
N ARG A 55 10.54 9.57 13.76
CA ARG A 55 9.48 9.50 14.75
C ARG A 55 8.38 10.49 14.39
N LYS A 56 7.18 9.96 14.20
CA LYS A 56 5.91 10.68 14.06
C LYS A 56 5.47 11.41 15.34
N GLU A 57 4.92 12.61 15.17
CA GLU A 57 4.00 13.26 16.11
C GLU A 57 2.56 13.25 15.55
N THR A 58 2.08 12.13 14.98
CA THR A 58 0.70 12.06 14.45
C THR A 58 -0.27 11.69 15.56
N LYS A 59 -1.31 12.51 15.76
CA LYS A 59 -2.36 12.27 16.74
C LYS A 59 -3.37 11.25 16.19
N ILE A 60 -3.13 9.97 16.46
CA ILE A 60 -4.11 8.90 16.19
C ILE A 60 -5.30 9.10 17.12
N LEU A 61 -6.51 9.07 16.56
CA LEU A 61 -7.76 9.17 17.33
C LEU A 61 -8.29 7.77 17.64
N ASP A 62 -8.93 7.59 18.80
CA ASP A 62 -9.57 6.31 19.15
C ASP A 62 -10.75 5.94 18.21
N GLU A 63 -11.25 6.90 17.43
CA GLU A 63 -12.32 6.72 16.45
C GLU A 63 -11.91 5.73 15.35
N VAL A 64 -12.58 4.57 15.28
CA VAL A 64 -12.42 3.61 14.18
C VAL A 64 -13.17 4.13 12.95
N ILE A 65 -12.43 4.45 11.89
CA ILE A 65 -13.01 4.97 10.64
C ILE A 65 -13.44 3.83 9.69
N LEU A 66 -12.72 2.71 9.71
CA LEU A 66 -12.99 1.52 8.90
C LEU A 66 -12.73 0.27 9.73
N GLN A 67 -13.68 -0.65 9.73
CA GLN A 67 -13.58 -1.92 10.42
C GLN A 67 -14.00 -3.04 9.48
N ALA A 68 -13.23 -4.12 9.45
CA ALA A 68 -13.55 -5.37 8.80
C ALA A 68 -13.70 -6.45 9.88
N GLU A 69 -14.78 -7.21 9.82
CA GLU A 69 -15.07 -8.29 10.77
C GLU A 69 -15.40 -9.56 9.99
N HIS A 70 -14.61 -10.61 10.20
CA HIS A 70 -14.77 -11.94 9.59
C HIS A 70 -14.88 -11.90 8.06
N VAL A 71 -14.16 -10.99 7.42
CA VAL A 71 -14.23 -10.77 5.96
C VAL A 71 -13.55 -11.91 5.23
N SER A 72 -14.28 -12.51 4.28
CA SER A 72 -13.72 -13.50 3.36
C SER A 72 -14.02 -13.11 1.91
N CYS A 73 -13.03 -13.27 1.03
CA CYS A 73 -13.16 -13.04 -0.41
C CYS A 73 -12.51 -14.16 -1.22
N ASP A 74 -13.15 -14.50 -2.34
CA ASP A 74 -12.97 -15.71 -3.12
C ASP A 74 -12.15 -16.87 -2.50
N LYS A 75 -10.98 -17.21 -3.05
CA LYS A 75 -10.13 -18.33 -2.60
C LYS A 75 -8.96 -17.90 -1.73
N MET A 76 -8.66 -16.60 -1.65
CA MET A 76 -7.41 -16.10 -1.10
C MET A 76 -7.56 -15.30 0.18
N VAL A 77 -8.75 -14.85 0.60
CA VAL A 77 -8.93 -14.15 1.88
C VAL A 77 -9.95 -14.89 2.73
N LYS A 78 -9.59 -15.21 3.96
CA LYS A 78 -10.36 -16.02 4.89
C LYS A 78 -10.40 -15.32 6.24
N ASP A 79 -11.60 -15.10 6.75
CA ASP A 79 -11.86 -14.67 8.12
C ASP A 79 -11.01 -13.48 8.62
N VAL A 80 -10.76 -12.49 7.77
CA VAL A 80 -9.93 -11.34 8.11
C VAL A 80 -10.71 -10.35 8.95
N SER A 81 -10.14 -9.99 10.09
CA SER A 81 -10.65 -8.92 10.96
C SER A 81 -9.56 -7.90 11.26
N PHE A 82 -9.89 -6.61 11.13
CA PHE A 82 -9.01 -5.51 11.52
C PHE A 82 -9.81 -4.21 11.70
N ALA A 83 -9.20 -3.24 12.38
CA ALA A 83 -9.72 -1.88 12.50
C ALA A 83 -8.63 -0.87 12.10
N LEU A 84 -9.04 0.13 11.33
CA LEU A 84 -8.27 1.33 11.00
C LEU A 84 -8.87 2.50 11.79
N HIS A 85 -8.01 3.17 12.54
CA HIS A 85 -8.31 4.35 13.31
C HIS A 85 -8.12 5.61 12.48
N LYS A 86 -8.82 6.68 12.86
CA LYS A 86 -8.77 7.94 12.14
C LYS A 86 -7.41 8.62 12.33
N GLY A 87 -6.77 8.96 11.21
CA GLY A 87 -5.42 9.53 11.18
C GLY A 87 -4.30 8.49 11.32
N GLU A 88 -4.63 7.20 11.38
CA GLU A 88 -3.69 6.08 11.44
C GLU A 88 -3.18 5.71 10.04
N ILE A 89 -1.93 5.28 9.96
CA ILE A 89 -1.33 4.55 8.85
C ILE A 89 -1.22 3.07 9.25
N LEU A 90 -2.11 2.23 8.73
CA LEU A 90 -2.09 0.78 8.94
C LEU A 90 -1.38 0.08 7.78
N GLY A 91 -0.27 -0.58 8.07
CA GLY A 91 0.45 -1.41 7.11
C GLY A 91 -0.14 -2.82 7.01
N PHE A 92 -0.24 -3.35 5.80
CA PHE A 92 -0.50 -4.75 5.50
C PHE A 92 0.78 -5.34 4.92
N TYR A 93 1.48 -6.11 5.75
CA TYR A 93 2.67 -6.84 5.36
C TYR A 93 2.38 -8.31 5.19
N GLY A 94 3.08 -8.96 4.29
CA GLY A 94 2.94 -10.38 4.03
C GLY A 94 3.68 -10.73 2.76
N LEU A 95 4.09 -12.00 2.65
CA LEU A 95 4.81 -12.46 1.48
C LEU A 95 3.87 -12.51 0.25
N VAL A 96 4.44 -12.56 -0.96
CA VAL A 96 3.68 -12.52 -2.23
C VAL A 96 2.61 -13.62 -2.32
N GLY A 97 1.34 -13.24 -2.42
CA GLY A 97 0.22 -14.20 -2.43
C GLY A 97 -0.37 -14.48 -1.05
N SER A 98 -0.03 -13.67 -0.04
CA SER A 98 -0.66 -13.65 1.29
C SER A 98 -2.11 -13.16 1.30
N GLY A 99 -2.61 -12.55 0.22
CA GLY A 99 -3.99 -12.05 0.11
C GLY A 99 -4.18 -10.55 0.39
N ARG A 100 -3.09 -9.77 0.53
CA ARG A 100 -3.13 -8.33 0.86
C ARG A 100 -3.93 -7.51 -0.14
N THR A 101 -3.56 -7.60 -1.42
CA THR A 101 -4.20 -6.86 -2.50
C THR A 101 -5.65 -7.32 -2.70
N GLU A 102 -5.92 -8.63 -2.61
CA GLU A 102 -7.26 -9.21 -2.72
C GLU A 102 -8.19 -8.74 -1.60
N MET A 103 -7.67 -8.60 -0.37
CA MET A 103 -8.44 -8.08 0.75
C MET A 103 -8.88 -6.64 0.47
N ILE A 104 -7.93 -5.78 0.08
CA ILE A 104 -8.23 -4.38 -0.24
C ILE A 104 -9.18 -4.25 -1.42
N ARG A 105 -8.98 -5.05 -2.48
CA ARG A 105 -9.89 -5.08 -3.63
C ARG A 105 -11.32 -5.46 -3.22
N ALA A 106 -11.47 -6.42 -2.31
CA ALA A 106 -12.76 -6.80 -1.78
C ALA A 106 -13.42 -5.68 -0.96
N LEU A 107 -12.66 -5.00 -0.10
CA LEU A 107 -13.15 -3.84 0.66
C LEU A 107 -13.66 -2.70 -0.22
N LEU A 108 -13.06 -2.52 -1.40
CA LEU A 108 -13.43 -1.48 -2.35
C LEU A 108 -14.50 -1.91 -3.37
N GLY A 109 -15.02 -3.13 -3.26
CA GLY A 109 -16.00 -3.69 -4.19
C GLY A 109 -15.45 -3.96 -5.59
N ILE A 110 -14.13 -4.04 -5.76
CA ILE A 110 -13.50 -4.52 -7.01
C ILE A 110 -13.76 -6.02 -7.15
N ASP A 111 -13.54 -6.76 -6.07
CA ASP A 111 -13.83 -8.19 -5.97
C ASP A 111 -15.00 -8.42 -5.00
N PRO A 112 -15.83 -9.46 -5.19
CA PRO A 112 -17.01 -9.68 -4.34
C PRO A 112 -16.64 -10.21 -2.95
N LEU A 113 -17.18 -9.58 -1.91
CA LEU A 113 -17.20 -10.11 -0.55
C LEU A 113 -18.11 -11.34 -0.47
N LYS A 114 -17.61 -12.46 0.09
CA LYS A 114 -18.39 -13.68 0.32
C LYS A 114 -19.10 -13.65 1.68
N SER A 115 -18.40 -13.25 2.72
CA SER A 115 -18.90 -13.16 4.09
C SER A 115 -18.19 -12.05 4.86
N GLY A 116 -18.66 -11.80 6.07
CA GLY A 116 -18.15 -10.75 6.96
C GLY A 116 -18.88 -9.42 6.82
N VAL A 117 -18.49 -8.49 7.68
CA VAL A 117 -19.09 -7.16 7.80
C VAL A 117 -17.99 -6.13 7.61
N VAL A 118 -18.27 -5.11 6.81
CA VAL A 118 -17.41 -3.94 6.69
C VAL A 118 -18.19 -2.74 7.20
N THR A 119 -17.63 -2.04 8.17
CA THR A 119 -18.20 -0.82 8.75
C THR A 119 -17.31 0.35 8.41
N TYR A 120 -17.88 1.40 7.84
CA TYR A 120 -17.17 2.64 7.48
C TYR A 120 -17.92 3.83 8.07
N LYS A 121 -17.23 4.66 8.86
CA LYS A 121 -17.82 5.79 9.61
C LYS A 121 -19.05 5.37 10.43
N GLY A 122 -18.94 4.24 11.12
CA GLY A 122 -20.01 3.68 11.96
C GLY A 122 -21.21 3.09 11.21
N LYS A 123 -21.16 2.97 9.88
CA LYS A 123 -22.23 2.38 9.07
C LYS A 123 -21.73 1.14 8.34
N GLN A 124 -22.51 0.07 8.36
CA GLN A 124 -22.22 -1.09 7.53
C GLN A 124 -22.28 -0.70 6.04
N VAL A 125 -21.23 -1.02 5.30
CA VAL A 125 -21.11 -0.74 3.87
C VAL A 125 -20.83 -2.00 3.09
N ARG A 126 -21.28 -2.02 1.84
CA ARG A 126 -20.92 -3.03 0.84
C ARG A 126 -20.89 -2.37 -0.52
N PHE A 127 -19.70 -1.95 -0.94
CA PHE A 127 -19.52 -1.32 -2.25
C PHE A 127 -19.66 -2.37 -3.36
N LYS A 128 -20.34 -2.02 -4.45
CA LYS A 128 -20.54 -2.90 -5.60
C LYS A 128 -19.47 -2.74 -6.69
N ASN A 129 -18.68 -1.68 -6.59
CA ASN A 129 -17.63 -1.32 -7.53
C ASN A 129 -16.75 -0.21 -6.93
N ILE A 130 -15.54 -0.07 -7.46
CA ILE A 130 -14.56 0.95 -7.05
C ILE A 130 -15.09 2.39 -7.12
N ARG A 131 -16.05 2.70 -8.02
CA ARG A 131 -16.60 4.05 -8.14
C ARG A 131 -17.46 4.42 -6.91
N GLU A 132 -18.13 3.45 -6.30
CA GLU A 132 -18.91 3.67 -5.08
C GLU A 132 -18.00 3.95 -3.88
N SER A 133 -16.94 3.16 -3.68
CA SER A 133 -15.98 3.39 -2.60
C SER A 133 -15.25 4.72 -2.76
N MET A 134 -14.83 5.07 -3.98
CA MET A 134 -14.22 6.36 -4.29
C MET A 134 -15.14 7.54 -3.99
N LYS A 135 -16.43 7.44 -4.31
CA LYS A 135 -17.42 8.47 -3.95
C LYS A 135 -17.66 8.57 -2.45
N ALA A 136 -17.50 7.48 -1.71
CA ALA A 136 -17.65 7.43 -0.26
C ALA A 136 -16.42 7.98 0.49
N GLY A 137 -15.30 8.20 -0.21
CA GLY A 137 -14.06 8.75 0.36
C GLY A 137 -12.91 7.74 0.50
N LEU A 138 -13.00 6.56 -0.12
CA LEU A 138 -11.93 5.54 -0.11
C LEU A 138 -11.27 5.45 -1.49
N VAL A 139 -9.98 5.79 -1.60
CA VAL A 139 -9.26 5.80 -2.88
C VAL A 139 -8.09 4.83 -2.88
N LEU A 140 -7.93 4.10 -3.99
CA LEU A 140 -6.81 3.19 -4.23
C LEU A 140 -5.79 3.84 -5.15
N ILE A 141 -4.53 3.83 -4.71
CA ILE A 141 -3.35 4.15 -5.48
C ILE A 141 -2.67 2.82 -5.80
N PRO A 142 -2.78 2.34 -7.05
CA PRO A 142 -2.41 0.96 -7.41
C PRO A 142 -0.90 0.76 -7.53
N GLU A 143 -0.48 -0.49 -7.33
CA GLU A 143 0.90 -0.97 -7.53
C GLU A 143 1.37 -0.72 -8.96
N GLU A 144 0.60 -1.17 -9.96
CA GLU A 144 0.93 -1.01 -11.36
C GLU A 144 0.54 0.38 -11.91
N ARG A 145 1.13 1.45 -11.35
CA ARG A 145 0.80 2.85 -11.72
C ARG A 145 0.78 3.13 -13.22
N ARG A 146 1.67 2.50 -14.01
CA ARG A 146 1.74 2.70 -15.47
C ARG A 146 0.57 2.07 -16.23
N LYS A 147 -0.01 0.98 -15.70
CA LYS A 147 -1.15 0.27 -16.33
C LYS A 147 -2.49 0.70 -15.74
N GLN A 148 -2.54 0.98 -14.44
CA GLN A 148 -3.78 1.19 -13.69
C GLN A 148 -3.95 2.64 -13.21
N GLY A 149 -2.85 3.37 -12.97
CA GLY A 149 -2.88 4.73 -12.43
C GLY A 149 -2.82 5.85 -13.48
N LEU A 150 -2.09 5.64 -14.58
CA LEU A 150 -1.76 6.69 -15.55
C LEU A 150 -2.11 6.30 -16.98
N VAL A 151 -2.54 7.30 -17.75
CA VAL A 151 -2.59 7.22 -19.21
C VAL A 151 -1.25 7.75 -19.72
N MET A 152 -0.32 6.85 -20.04
CA MET A 152 1.10 7.20 -20.24
C MET A 152 1.34 8.25 -21.34
N ASN A 153 0.56 8.23 -22.42
CA ASN A 153 0.72 9.16 -23.56
C ASN A 153 -0.05 10.47 -23.39
N MET A 154 -0.76 10.63 -22.27
CA MET A 154 -1.53 11.83 -21.97
C MET A 154 -0.69 12.80 -21.12
N SER A 155 -0.92 14.10 -21.29
CA SER A 155 -0.25 15.14 -20.52
C SER A 155 -0.45 14.93 -19.00
N ILE A 156 0.51 15.38 -18.20
CA ILE A 156 0.39 15.42 -16.72
C ILE A 156 -0.90 16.12 -16.28
N ARG A 157 -1.22 17.27 -16.89
CA ARG A 157 -2.45 18.04 -16.61
C ARG A 157 -3.70 17.18 -16.72
N LYS A 158 -3.93 16.64 -17.92
CA LYS A 158 -5.09 15.78 -18.16
C LYS A 158 -5.09 14.56 -17.25
N ASN A 159 -3.93 13.92 -17.04
CA ASN A 159 -3.83 12.79 -16.11
C ASN A 159 -4.32 13.15 -14.70
N ALA A 160 -3.85 14.27 -14.16
CA ALA A 160 -4.18 14.74 -12.82
C ALA A 160 -5.62 15.25 -12.69
N SER A 161 -6.27 15.70 -13.78
CA SER A 161 -7.64 16.18 -13.76
C SER A 161 -8.69 15.09 -14.01
N LEU A 162 -8.32 13.93 -14.54
CA LEU A 162 -9.23 12.86 -15.02
C LEU A 162 -10.39 12.52 -14.06
N THR A 163 -10.09 12.39 -12.77
CA THR A 163 -11.06 12.00 -11.71
C THR A 163 -11.97 13.16 -11.28
N LYS A 164 -11.56 14.40 -11.55
CA LYS A 164 -12.21 15.65 -11.14
C LYS A 164 -12.64 16.53 -12.32
N LEU A 165 -12.69 16.00 -13.55
CA LEU A 165 -13.09 16.73 -14.77
C LEU A 165 -14.44 17.44 -14.66
N LYS A 166 -15.37 16.91 -13.86
CA LYS A 166 -16.68 17.55 -13.59
C LYS A 166 -16.53 18.91 -12.91
N ASN A 167 -15.48 19.12 -12.13
CA ASN A 167 -15.22 20.38 -11.43
C ASN A 167 -14.75 21.49 -12.40
N PHE A 168 -14.27 21.10 -13.58
CA PHE A 168 -13.78 22.00 -14.61
C PHE A 168 -14.66 22.03 -15.84
N SER A 169 -15.83 21.38 -15.83
CA SER A 169 -16.70 21.32 -17.00
C SER A 169 -18.07 21.96 -16.74
N ARG A 170 -18.56 22.66 -17.76
CA ARG A 170 -19.89 23.26 -17.79
C ARG A 170 -20.53 22.95 -19.14
N LEU A 171 -21.74 22.37 -19.11
CA LEU A 171 -22.48 21.97 -20.31
C LEU A 171 -21.66 21.09 -21.29
N GLY A 172 -20.78 20.22 -20.76
CA GLY A 172 -19.94 19.33 -21.56
C GLY A 172 -18.61 19.94 -22.05
N PHE A 173 -18.38 21.24 -21.86
CA PHE A 173 -17.13 21.91 -22.23
C PHE A 173 -16.20 22.06 -21.03
N ILE A 174 -14.90 21.79 -21.22
CA ILE A 174 -13.88 21.94 -20.18
C ILE A 174 -13.33 23.37 -20.20
N ASP A 175 -13.37 24.03 -19.03
CA ASP A 175 -12.67 25.27 -18.74
C ASP A 175 -11.19 24.96 -18.49
N GLN A 176 -10.39 25.03 -19.56
CA GLN A 176 -8.96 24.69 -19.52
C GLN A 176 -8.17 25.62 -18.60
N LYS A 177 -8.60 26.87 -18.42
CA LYS A 177 -7.92 27.82 -17.55
C LYS A 177 -8.05 27.39 -16.10
N LYS A 178 -9.28 27.08 -15.65
CA LYS A 178 -9.53 26.56 -14.29
C LYS A 178 -8.85 25.23 -14.05
N GLU A 179 -8.89 24.32 -15.03
CA GLU A 179 -8.19 23.04 -14.94
C GLU A 179 -6.68 23.27 -14.72
N LYS A 180 -6.06 24.11 -15.56
CA LYS A 180 -4.64 24.43 -15.48
C LYS A 180 -4.25 25.04 -14.13
N GLU A 181 -5.03 26.01 -13.65
CA GLU A 181 -4.80 26.66 -12.35
C GLU A 181 -4.88 25.67 -11.18
N SER A 182 -5.86 24.75 -11.21
CA SER A 182 -5.96 23.70 -10.20
C SER A 182 -4.76 22.75 -10.24
N ILE A 183 -4.33 22.31 -11.43
CA ILE A 183 -3.19 21.38 -11.52
C ILE A 183 -1.87 22.04 -11.13
N LEU A 184 -1.68 23.33 -11.40
CA LEU A 184 -0.49 24.05 -10.92
C LEU A 184 -0.42 24.08 -9.39
N LYS A 185 -1.55 24.30 -8.71
CA LYS A 185 -1.62 24.17 -7.24
C LYS A 185 -1.29 22.75 -6.77
N SER A 186 -1.86 21.73 -7.41
CA SER A 186 -1.54 20.33 -7.07
C SER A 186 -0.06 20.01 -7.31
N LYS A 187 0.55 20.57 -8.37
CA LYS A 187 1.99 20.42 -8.66
C LYS A 187 2.84 20.95 -7.51
N ASP A 188 2.53 22.14 -7.01
CA ASP A 188 3.28 22.77 -5.92
C ASP A 188 3.07 22.00 -4.61
N ASN A 189 1.83 21.66 -4.27
CA ASN A 189 1.50 20.89 -3.07
C ASN A 189 2.24 19.54 -3.03
N LEU A 190 2.29 18.84 -4.16
CA LEU A 190 2.92 17.51 -4.26
C LEU A 190 4.41 17.57 -4.57
N GLN A 191 4.98 18.76 -4.73
CA GLN A 191 6.37 18.97 -5.17
C GLN A 191 6.67 18.13 -6.42
N LEU A 192 5.79 18.20 -7.40
CA LEU A 192 5.90 17.45 -8.64
C LEU A 192 6.92 18.14 -9.55
N ALA A 193 8.04 17.46 -9.79
CA ALA A 193 9.11 17.95 -10.65
C ALA A 193 8.79 17.62 -12.12
N CYS A 194 8.48 18.65 -12.89
CA CYS A 194 8.30 18.55 -14.34
C CYS A 194 8.63 19.88 -15.02
N ALA A 195 9.15 19.81 -16.25
CA ALA A 195 9.40 21.00 -17.08
C ALA A 195 8.09 21.69 -17.50
N SER A 196 7.06 20.90 -17.84
CA SER A 196 5.73 21.40 -18.18
C SER A 196 4.68 20.36 -17.82
N ILE A 197 3.52 20.82 -17.33
CA ILE A 197 2.35 19.95 -17.08
C ILE A 197 1.66 19.49 -18.38
N GLU A 198 2.03 20.05 -19.52
CA GLU A 198 1.56 19.58 -20.83
C GLU A 198 2.39 18.40 -21.36
N ASN A 199 3.55 18.11 -20.77
CA ASN A 199 4.36 16.96 -21.14
C ASN A 199 3.64 15.66 -20.79
N SER A 200 3.94 14.63 -21.59
CA SER A 200 3.48 13.27 -21.38
C SER A 200 3.83 12.77 -19.96
N ALA A 201 2.87 12.16 -19.26
CA ALA A 201 3.14 11.56 -17.95
C ALA A 201 4.22 10.46 -18.03
N GLY A 202 4.38 9.82 -19.19
CA GLY A 202 5.40 8.81 -19.41
C GLY A 202 6.84 9.31 -19.45
N SER A 203 7.08 10.62 -19.57
CA SER A 203 8.44 11.17 -19.51
C SER A 203 8.94 11.42 -18.09
N LEU A 204 8.11 11.19 -17.07
CA LEU A 204 8.47 11.43 -15.67
C LEU A 204 9.19 10.24 -15.04
N SER A 205 10.02 10.51 -14.03
CA SER A 205 10.58 9.49 -13.14
C SER A 205 9.48 8.75 -12.37
N GLY A 206 9.79 7.57 -11.82
CA GLY A 206 8.81 6.75 -11.06
C GLY A 206 8.14 7.51 -9.92
N GLY A 207 8.91 8.25 -9.11
CA GLY A 207 8.39 9.08 -8.03
C GLY A 207 7.45 10.18 -8.52
N ASN A 208 7.82 10.89 -9.59
CA ASN A 208 6.94 11.92 -10.16
C ASN A 208 5.69 11.32 -10.82
N GLN A 209 5.78 10.14 -11.42
CA GLN A 209 4.60 9.41 -11.89
C GLN A 209 3.64 9.10 -10.72
N GLN A 210 4.16 8.65 -9.58
CA GLN A 210 3.36 8.39 -8.38
C GLN A 210 2.68 9.67 -7.87
N LYS A 211 3.41 10.80 -7.84
CA LYS A 211 2.85 12.12 -7.52
C LYS A 211 1.72 12.51 -8.48
N VAL A 212 1.80 12.21 -9.77
CA VAL A 212 0.68 12.44 -10.72
C VAL A 212 -0.54 11.59 -10.39
N VAL A 213 -0.36 10.34 -9.96
CA VAL A 213 -1.48 9.49 -9.53
C VAL A 213 -2.17 10.11 -8.31
N LEU A 214 -1.40 10.61 -7.35
CA LEU A 214 -1.94 11.28 -6.16
C LEU A 214 -2.63 12.61 -6.46
N ALA A 215 -2.15 13.36 -7.45
CA ALA A 215 -2.76 14.63 -7.89
C ALA A 215 -4.22 14.49 -8.34
N LYS A 216 -4.63 13.28 -8.72
CA LYS A 216 -6.02 12.94 -9.04
C LYS A 216 -6.96 13.06 -7.84
N PHE A 217 -6.44 12.92 -6.63
CA PHE A 217 -7.24 12.76 -5.41
C PHE A 217 -7.01 13.84 -4.36
N ILE A 218 -5.89 14.56 -4.39
CA ILE A 218 -5.48 15.50 -3.33
C ILE A 218 -6.48 16.64 -3.05
N ASP A 219 -7.32 17.01 -4.01
CA ASP A 219 -8.36 18.06 -3.86
C ASP A 219 -9.78 17.47 -3.70
N MET A 220 -9.88 16.16 -3.45
CA MET A 220 -11.14 15.48 -3.21
C MET A 220 -11.31 15.22 -1.71
N PRO A 221 -12.54 15.19 -1.18
CA PRO A 221 -12.79 14.78 0.20
C PRO A 221 -12.54 13.28 0.32
N VAL A 222 -11.28 12.91 0.56
CA VAL A 222 -10.82 11.55 0.77
C VAL A 222 -10.59 11.34 2.26
N ASP A 223 -11.22 10.31 2.79
CA ASP A 223 -11.12 9.93 4.19
C ASP A 223 -10.07 8.83 4.39
N ILE A 224 -9.94 7.92 3.41
CA ILE A 224 -9.00 6.80 3.46
C ILE A 224 -8.24 6.71 2.13
N TYR A 225 -6.92 6.85 2.21
CA TYR A 225 -6.01 6.57 1.11
C TYR A 225 -5.45 5.15 1.24
N ILE A 226 -5.49 4.38 0.16
CA ILE A 226 -4.95 3.02 0.15
C ILE A 226 -3.84 2.96 -0.88
N PHE A 227 -2.63 2.71 -0.43
CA PHE A 227 -1.44 2.62 -1.25
C PHE A 227 -1.05 1.17 -1.43
N ASP A 228 -1.00 0.69 -2.68
CA ASP A 228 -0.56 -0.66 -3.00
C ASP A 228 0.88 -0.60 -3.55
N GLU A 229 1.84 -1.15 -2.79
CA GLU A 229 3.28 -1.16 -3.05
C GLU A 229 3.78 0.22 -3.55
N PRO A 230 3.60 1.31 -2.75
CA PRO A 230 3.71 2.70 -3.20
C PRO A 230 5.07 3.07 -3.77
N THR A 231 6.13 2.37 -3.37
CA THR A 231 7.50 2.64 -3.81
C THR A 231 8.05 1.64 -4.82
N ARG A 232 7.23 0.70 -5.32
CA ARG A 232 7.68 -0.29 -6.31
C ARG A 232 8.20 0.39 -7.57
N GLY A 233 9.46 0.12 -7.93
CA GLY A 233 10.09 0.73 -9.12
C GLY A 233 10.29 2.24 -9.01
N ILE A 234 10.38 2.78 -7.79
CA ILE A 234 10.88 4.12 -7.47
C ILE A 234 12.32 3.98 -6.98
N ASP A 235 13.18 4.92 -7.36
CA ASP A 235 14.57 4.97 -6.90
C ASP A 235 14.65 5.12 -5.37
N VAL A 236 15.68 4.52 -4.75
CA VAL A 236 15.87 4.55 -3.29
C VAL A 236 15.88 5.99 -2.74
N GLY A 237 16.53 6.93 -3.45
CA GLY A 237 16.58 8.33 -3.04
C GLY A 237 15.24 9.07 -3.12
N ALA A 238 14.30 8.56 -3.92
CA ALA A 238 12.96 9.14 -4.10
C ALA A 238 11.86 8.46 -3.24
N LYS A 239 12.17 7.35 -2.55
CA LYS A 239 11.21 6.68 -1.64
C LYS A 239 10.83 7.58 -0.46
N SER A 240 11.80 8.26 0.13
CA SER A 240 11.61 9.17 1.26
C SER A 240 10.63 10.31 0.96
N GLU A 241 10.62 10.83 -0.28
CA GLU A 241 9.65 11.85 -0.72
C GLU A 241 8.22 11.32 -0.71
N ILE A 242 8.01 10.06 -1.12
CA ILE A 242 6.70 9.41 -1.10
C ILE A 242 6.26 9.14 0.35
N TYR A 243 7.17 8.71 1.21
CA TYR A 243 6.91 8.53 2.64
C TYR A 243 6.48 9.83 3.32
N SER A 244 7.24 10.90 3.11
CA SER A 244 6.91 12.24 3.64
C SER A 244 5.53 12.72 3.16
N LEU A 245 5.19 12.42 1.91
CA LEU A 245 3.89 12.75 1.35
C LEU A 245 2.75 11.97 2.01
N ILE A 246 2.93 10.67 2.21
CA ILE A 246 1.96 9.81 2.90
C ILE A 246 1.76 10.26 4.35
N GLU A 247 2.85 10.55 5.06
CA GLU A 247 2.80 11.05 6.43
C GLU A 247 2.07 12.39 6.52
N ARG A 248 2.33 13.31 5.59
CA ARG A 248 1.60 14.58 5.53
C ARG A 248 0.10 14.38 5.30
N ILE A 249 -0.28 13.49 4.38
CA ILE A 249 -1.70 13.16 4.13
C ILE A 249 -2.36 12.65 5.43
N SER A 250 -1.65 11.80 6.19
CA SER A 250 -2.13 11.31 7.48
C SER A 250 -2.22 12.41 8.53
N GLY A 251 -1.20 13.28 8.60
CA GLY A 251 -1.14 14.41 9.52
C GLY A 251 -2.20 15.48 9.27
N GLU A 252 -2.70 15.59 8.04
CA GLU A 252 -3.85 16.43 7.67
C GLU A 252 -5.21 15.81 8.04
N GLY A 253 -5.21 14.59 8.62
CA GLY A 253 -6.39 13.95 9.22
C GLY A 253 -7.02 12.83 8.37
N ALA A 254 -6.48 12.53 7.19
CA ALA A 254 -6.87 11.34 6.45
C ALA A 254 -6.27 10.09 7.10
N SER A 255 -6.91 8.94 6.89
CA SER A 255 -6.36 7.65 7.34
C SER A 255 -5.73 6.94 6.16
N VAL A 256 -4.74 6.09 6.39
CA VAL A 256 -3.97 5.45 5.33
C VAL A 256 -3.90 3.94 5.56
N ILE A 257 -4.10 3.18 4.49
CA ILE A 257 -3.71 1.77 4.44
C ILE A 257 -2.55 1.64 3.45
N ILE A 258 -1.51 0.93 3.84
CA ILE A 258 -0.36 0.65 2.98
C ILE A 258 -0.25 -0.86 2.80
N ILE A 259 -0.23 -1.34 1.57
CA ILE A 259 0.15 -2.71 1.25
C ILE A 259 1.62 -2.68 0.83
N SER A 260 2.47 -3.47 1.48
CA SER A 260 3.88 -3.51 1.15
C SER A 260 4.49 -4.86 1.43
N SER A 261 5.42 -5.26 0.58
CA SER A 261 6.26 -6.46 0.74
C SER A 261 7.65 -6.12 1.30
N GLU A 262 7.95 -4.84 1.48
CA GLU A 262 9.23 -4.34 1.99
C GLU A 262 9.12 -4.02 3.48
N ILE A 263 9.91 -4.72 4.30
CA ILE A 263 9.96 -4.48 5.75
C ILE A 263 10.38 -3.05 6.08
N PRO A 264 11.45 -2.48 5.47
CA PRO A 264 11.84 -1.11 5.77
C PRO A 264 10.71 -0.10 5.53
N GLU A 265 9.89 -0.30 4.50
CA GLU A 265 8.77 0.58 4.19
C GLU A 265 7.72 0.57 5.31
N VAL A 266 7.24 -0.60 5.73
CA VAL A 266 6.22 -0.68 6.77
C VAL A 266 6.76 -0.24 8.13
N GLN A 267 8.03 -0.48 8.42
CA GLN A 267 8.67 -0.02 9.66
C GLN A 267 8.85 1.50 9.69
N SER A 268 9.10 2.14 8.54
CA SER A 268 9.38 3.58 8.49
C SER A 268 8.15 4.45 8.71
N ILE A 269 6.96 4.07 8.22
CA ILE A 269 5.80 4.98 8.18
C ILE A 269 4.51 4.47 8.83
N CYS A 270 4.39 3.16 9.08
CA CYS A 270 3.15 2.61 9.64
C CYS A 270 3.11 2.79 11.17
N ASP A 271 1.91 3.05 11.69
CA ASP A 271 1.65 3.09 13.13
C ASP A 271 1.41 1.68 13.68
N ARG A 272 0.79 0.81 12.87
CA ARG A 272 0.57 -0.61 13.15
C ARG A 272 0.76 -1.43 11.90
N ILE A 273 1.07 -2.71 12.05
CA ILE A 273 1.25 -3.62 10.92
C ILE A 273 0.38 -4.87 11.10
N ALA A 274 -0.61 -5.05 10.23
CA ALA A 274 -1.33 -6.31 10.04
C ALA A 274 -0.47 -7.26 9.20
N ILE A 275 -0.07 -8.39 9.80
CA ILE A 275 0.65 -9.46 9.12
C ILE A 275 -0.36 -10.40 8.49
N MET A 276 -0.31 -10.51 7.15
CA MET A 276 -1.13 -11.43 6.38
C MET A 276 -0.35 -12.66 5.96
N LYS A 277 -0.97 -13.83 6.14
CA LYS A 277 -0.45 -15.13 5.73
C LYS A 277 -1.60 -16.01 5.25
N GLU A 278 -1.45 -16.59 4.06
CA GLU A 278 -2.42 -17.53 3.46
C GLU A 278 -3.90 -17.08 3.47
N GLY A 279 -4.10 -15.77 3.40
CA GLY A 279 -5.41 -15.13 3.37
C GLY A 279 -5.96 -14.65 4.69
N GLU A 280 -5.23 -14.83 5.78
CA GLU A 280 -5.65 -14.48 7.14
C GLU A 280 -4.74 -13.39 7.71
N VAL A 281 -5.30 -12.54 8.57
CA VAL A 281 -4.50 -11.64 9.41
C VAL A 281 -4.12 -12.41 10.67
N VAL A 282 -2.86 -12.86 10.74
CA VAL A 282 -2.39 -13.71 11.83
C VAL A 282 -2.01 -12.92 13.08
N LYS A 283 -1.60 -11.66 12.90
CA LYS A 283 -1.20 -10.77 14.00
C LYS A 283 -1.25 -9.32 13.52
N ILE A 284 -1.71 -8.42 14.40
CA ILE A 284 -1.51 -6.97 14.25
C ILE A 284 -0.43 -6.56 15.24
N LEU A 285 0.70 -6.08 14.72
CA LEU A 285 1.85 -5.65 15.49
C LEU A 285 1.73 -4.18 15.87
N GLN A 286 2.03 -3.88 17.13
CA GLN A 286 2.19 -2.54 17.69
C GLN A 286 3.58 -1.97 17.43
N PRO A 287 3.78 -0.63 17.50
CA PRO A 287 5.05 0.04 17.21
C PRO A 287 6.30 -0.60 17.82
N ASP A 288 6.21 -1.08 19.05
CA ASP A 288 7.29 -1.71 19.79
C ASP A 288 7.59 -3.14 19.31
N GLU A 289 6.58 -3.87 18.84
CA GLU A 289 6.71 -5.25 18.38
C GLU A 289 7.41 -5.35 17.02
N PHE A 290 7.20 -4.37 16.13
CA PHE A 290 7.70 -4.42 14.76
C PHE A 290 9.00 -3.64 14.50
N ARG A 291 9.65 -3.07 15.53
CA ARG A 291 11.01 -2.51 15.39
C ARG A 291 12.04 -3.55 14.98
N ASN A 292 11.86 -4.79 15.45
CA ASN A 292 12.68 -5.91 15.02
C ASN A 292 12.08 -6.55 13.76
N ALA A 293 12.79 -6.44 12.63
CA ALA A 293 12.41 -7.06 11.37
C ALA A 293 12.27 -8.60 11.47
N GLU A 294 13.02 -9.26 12.36
CA GLU A 294 12.90 -10.70 12.60
C GLU A 294 11.49 -11.06 13.12
N THR A 295 10.86 -10.19 13.92
CA THR A 295 9.49 -10.40 14.43
C THR A 295 8.46 -10.41 13.30
N ILE A 296 8.57 -9.46 12.36
CA ILE A 296 7.69 -9.37 11.19
C ILE A 296 7.80 -10.65 10.35
N LEU A 297 9.04 -11.09 10.08
CA LEU A 297 9.29 -12.31 9.31
C LEU A 297 8.82 -13.58 10.01
N LYS A 298 8.99 -13.66 11.34
CA LYS A 298 8.53 -14.80 12.14
C LYS A 298 7.05 -15.06 11.91
N TYR A 299 6.20 -14.06 12.07
CA TYR A 299 4.76 -14.20 11.84
C TYR A 299 4.41 -14.42 10.36
N SER A 300 5.23 -13.92 9.43
CA SER A 300 4.99 -14.08 7.99
C SER A 300 5.34 -15.47 7.46
N ILE A 301 6.34 -16.14 8.04
CA ILE A 301 6.85 -17.44 7.58
C ILE A 301 6.28 -18.59 8.43
N GLY A 302 6.11 -18.42 9.74
CA GLY A 302 5.66 -19.49 10.64
C GLY A 302 5.81 -19.14 12.11
N GLY A 303 4.69 -18.92 12.78
CA GLY A 303 4.53 -18.82 14.22
C GLY A 303 3.15 -19.33 14.59
#